data_AF-A0A3N7E944-F1
#
_entry.id   AF-A0A3N7E944-F1
#
_cell.length_a   1.000
_cell.length_b   1.000
_cell.length_c   1.000
_cell.angle_alpha   90.00
_cell.angle_beta   90.00
_cell.angle_gamma   90.00
#
_symmetry.space_group_name_H-M   'P 1'
#
loop_
_entity.id
_entity.type
_entity.pdbx_description
1 polymer ?
#
loop_
_entity_poly.entity_id
_entity_poly.type
_entity_poly.pdbx_seq_one_letter_code
_entity_poly.pdbx_strand_id
1 'polypeptide(L)'
;MKAIKSRLLKRLEVEIAASKTLAKTSCLRAQRALLFARHGHMAEAREQLTDLHQLAFQHPHPEVGAWLHFAEGLMSYYTDFSSAAQEKIARAHAIAKSVGLNNLEALSAAWLAQLAYVRHDLPEMLRLAQACDESAAGTDFSARYRLCTVLGLSHHFANQEEQARLWYAKARTHAQAEGDDAALSALMYNMAEMRTAQARRESLASRFAPGAVASSGLLLGADSIKHYDEAVGGSVKPDLTPVLRAQILTVEGDFEQARLLFEAYLPKAMSTGLARLGSSLLADLAWCRVNTGQTEHGLQQAKEAEIELDPLCDVDDRAITHSRLAQVYGLVGDATAAERHAQSAAAEWQEFAQQQSAWAEALAAAQLQPR
;
A
#
# COMPACT_ATOMS: atom_id res chain seq x y z
N MET A 1 -3.37 17.52 19.02
CA MET A 1 -3.26 16.21 18.34
C MET A 1 -4.35 15.30 18.88
N LYS A 2 -5.02 14.51 18.04
CA LYS A 2 -6.06 13.57 18.52
C LYS A 2 -5.38 12.45 19.33
N ALA A 3 -6.00 12.02 20.42
CA ALA A 3 -5.48 10.90 21.21
C ALA A 3 -5.71 9.57 20.48
N ILE A 4 -4.69 8.71 20.44
CA ILE A 4 -4.80 7.36 19.87
C ILE A 4 -5.70 6.52 20.77
N LYS A 5 -6.74 5.93 20.18
CA LYS A 5 -7.68 5.04 20.88
C LYS A 5 -7.42 3.59 20.49
N SER A 6 -6.27 3.05 20.90
CA SER A 6 -5.83 1.69 20.54
C SER A 6 -5.77 0.76 21.75
N ARG A 7 -6.30 -0.46 21.60
CA ARG A 7 -6.17 -1.54 22.62
C ARG A 7 -4.72 -2.02 22.72
N LEU A 8 -4.04 -2.13 21.58
CA LEU A 8 -2.62 -2.48 21.52
C LEU A 8 -1.76 -1.45 22.28
N LEU A 9 -2.02 -0.15 22.12
CA LEU A 9 -1.28 0.89 22.85
C LEU A 9 -1.39 0.70 24.37
N LYS A 10 -2.61 0.52 24.88
CA LYS A 10 -2.85 0.30 26.31
C LYS A 10 -2.13 -0.95 26.83
N ARG A 11 -2.15 -2.04 26.05
CA ARG A 11 -1.43 -3.28 26.40
C ARG A 11 0.08 -3.03 26.49
N LEU A 12 0.66 -2.37 25.48
CA LEU A 12 2.08 -2.04 25.46
C LEU A 12 2.48 -1.15 26.64
N GLU A 13 1.67 -0.17 27.03
CA GLU A 13 1.94 0.69 28.18
C GLU A 13 1.96 -0.09 29.51
N VAL A 14 1.00 -1.00 29.70
CA VAL A 14 0.95 -1.88 30.86
C VAL A 14 2.17 -2.81 30.90
N GLU A 15 2.55 -3.40 29.77
CA GLU A 15 3.70 -4.29 29.68
C GLU A 15 5.03 -3.55 29.89
N ILE A 16 5.17 -2.32 29.38
CA ILE A 16 6.33 -1.45 29.62
C ILE A 16 6.47 -1.17 31.12
N ALA A 17 5.37 -0.82 31.80
CA ALA A 17 5.37 -0.53 33.22
C ALA A 17 5.67 -1.77 34.09
N ALA A 18 5.23 -2.95 33.66
CA ALA A 18 5.44 -4.22 34.37
C ALA A 18 6.82 -4.86 34.08
N SER A 19 7.52 -4.42 33.04
CA SER A 19 8.79 -5.00 32.60
C SER A 19 9.93 -4.66 33.57
N LYS A 20 10.72 -5.68 33.93
CA LYS A 20 11.82 -5.56 34.92
C LYS A 20 13.21 -5.48 34.30
N THR A 21 13.35 -5.71 33.00
CA THR A 21 14.63 -5.76 32.31
C THR A 21 14.72 -4.65 31.27
N LEU A 22 15.87 -3.98 31.20
CA LEU A 22 16.12 -2.90 30.25
C LEU A 22 15.84 -3.33 28.80
N ALA A 23 16.38 -4.47 28.38
CA ALA A 23 16.20 -5.00 27.03
C ALA A 23 14.73 -5.17 26.64
N LYS A 24 13.94 -5.86 27.48
CA LYS A 24 12.50 -6.06 27.23
C LYS A 24 11.74 -4.74 27.18
N THR A 25 12.00 -3.84 28.13
CA THR A 25 11.38 -2.51 28.15
C THR A 25 11.71 -1.71 26.88
N SER A 26 12.96 -1.75 26.42
CA SER A 26 13.40 -1.11 25.18
C SER A 26 12.73 -1.69 23.94
N CYS A 27 12.59 -3.03 23.86
CA CYS A 27 11.87 -3.68 22.75
C CYS A 27 10.39 -3.27 22.71
N LEU A 28 9.71 -3.25 23.86
CA LEU A 28 8.31 -2.82 23.96
C LEU A 28 8.15 -1.33 23.62
N ARG A 29 9.11 -0.50 24.02
CA ARG A 29 9.16 0.91 23.61
C ARG A 29 9.35 1.04 22.10
N ALA A 30 10.17 0.23 21.44
CA ALA A 30 10.29 0.26 19.98
C ALA A 30 8.95 -0.10 19.30
N GLN A 31 8.24 -1.12 19.80
CA GLN A 31 6.90 -1.48 19.33
C GLN A 31 5.88 -0.36 19.52
N ARG A 32 5.92 0.37 20.64
CA ARG A 32 5.06 1.53 20.86
C ARG A 32 5.36 2.66 19.87
N ALA A 33 6.65 2.95 19.61
CA ALA A 33 7.04 3.95 18.61
C ALA A 33 6.53 3.59 17.21
N LEU A 34 6.56 2.30 16.85
CA LEU A 34 5.96 1.81 15.61
C LEU A 34 4.45 2.04 15.54
N LEU A 35 3.74 1.81 16.64
CA LEU A 35 2.30 2.08 16.68
C LEU A 35 2.01 3.58 16.51
N PHE A 36 2.81 4.46 17.13
CA PHE A 36 2.70 5.91 16.92
C PHE A 36 2.91 6.28 15.45
N ALA A 37 3.97 5.77 14.81
CA ALA A 37 4.25 6.02 13.40
C ALA A 37 3.05 5.66 12.51
N ARG A 38 2.41 4.53 12.80
CA ARG A 38 1.28 3.99 12.03
C ARG A 38 -0.01 4.80 12.17
N HIS A 39 -0.17 5.51 13.29
CA HIS A 39 -1.26 6.47 13.47
C HIS A 39 -0.91 7.88 12.95
N GLY A 40 0.27 8.06 12.34
CA GLY A 40 0.74 9.35 11.84
C GLY A 40 1.43 10.24 12.89
N HIS A 41 1.66 9.72 14.10
CA HIS A 41 2.39 10.40 15.18
C HIS A 41 3.91 10.28 14.99
N MET A 42 4.40 10.81 13.86
CA MET A 42 5.80 10.65 13.43
C MET A 42 6.80 11.37 14.34
N ALA A 43 6.39 12.47 14.97
CA ALA A 43 7.25 13.21 15.88
C ALA A 43 7.53 12.40 17.15
N GLU A 44 6.47 11.89 17.79
CA GLU A 44 6.56 11.08 18.99
C GLU A 44 7.27 9.74 18.74
N ALA A 45 7.01 9.13 17.59
CA ALA A 45 7.74 7.93 17.16
C ALA A 45 9.25 8.22 17.05
N ARG A 46 9.64 9.33 16.41
CA ARG A 46 11.05 9.70 16.21
C ARG A 46 11.76 10.05 17.53
N GLU A 47 11.10 10.80 18.41
CA GLU A 47 11.61 11.13 19.73
C GLU A 47 11.92 9.84 20.51
N GLN A 48 10.93 8.93 20.57
CA GLN A 48 11.09 7.67 21.30
C GLN A 48 12.19 6.76 20.72
N LEU A 49 12.35 6.72 19.40
CA LEU A 49 13.44 5.96 18.77
C LEU A 49 14.81 6.61 19.02
N THR A 50 14.90 7.93 19.09
CA THR A 50 16.14 8.65 19.41
C THR A 50 16.62 8.31 20.82
N ASP A 51 15.72 8.30 21.80
CA ASP A 51 16.03 7.87 23.17
C ASP A 51 16.54 6.43 23.23
N LEU A 52 15.89 5.53 22.47
CA LEU A 52 16.26 4.12 22.44
C LEU A 52 17.63 3.89 21.80
N HIS A 53 18.00 4.68 20.79
CA HIS A 53 19.34 4.66 20.22
C HIS A 53 20.42 5.06 21.22
N GLN A 54 20.21 6.17 21.94
CA GLN A 54 21.14 6.61 22.98
C GLN A 54 21.31 5.55 24.06
N LEU A 55 20.20 4.91 24.45
CA LEU A 55 20.21 3.84 25.43
C LEU A 55 20.93 2.58 24.92
N ALA A 56 20.66 2.16 23.67
CA ALA A 56 21.30 1.00 23.05
C ALA A 56 22.81 1.20 22.83
N PHE A 57 23.25 2.45 22.62
CA PHE A 57 24.67 2.78 22.55
C PHE A 57 25.38 2.56 23.90
N GLN A 58 24.72 2.89 25.01
CA GLN A 58 25.27 2.69 26.36
C GLN A 58 25.15 1.24 26.84
N HIS A 59 24.07 0.55 26.43
CA HIS A 59 23.73 -0.81 26.83
C HIS A 59 23.36 -1.64 25.60
N PRO A 60 24.36 -2.19 24.88
CA PRO A 60 24.11 -2.90 23.63
C PRO A 60 23.41 -4.24 23.89
N HIS A 61 22.24 -4.38 23.26
CA HIS A 61 21.44 -5.60 23.27
C HIS A 61 21.01 -5.91 21.83
N PRO A 62 21.35 -7.08 21.27
CA PRO A 62 21.05 -7.38 19.87
C PRO A 62 19.54 -7.41 19.57
N GLU A 63 18.71 -7.83 20.52
CA GLU A 63 17.24 -7.76 20.41
C GLU A 63 16.73 -6.32 20.28
N VAL A 64 17.34 -5.37 20.99
CA VAL A 64 17.00 -3.95 20.90
C VAL A 64 17.47 -3.39 19.55
N GLY A 65 18.68 -3.77 19.11
CA GLY A 65 19.20 -3.40 17.79
C GLY A 65 18.32 -3.88 16.63
N ALA A 66 17.81 -5.12 16.73
CA ALA A 66 16.88 -5.67 15.74
C ALA A 66 15.57 -4.86 15.68
N TRP A 67 14.97 -4.57 16.84
CA TRP A 67 13.74 -3.75 16.90
C TRP A 67 13.95 -2.31 16.43
N LEU A 68 15.11 -1.71 16.71
CA LEU A 68 15.46 -0.37 16.23
C LEU A 68 15.54 -0.35 14.70
N HIS A 69 16.29 -1.25 14.09
CA HIS A 69 16.37 -1.34 12.63
C HIS A 69 15.01 -1.61 11.98
N PHE A 70 14.20 -2.48 12.59
CA PHE A 70 12.85 -2.73 12.11
C PHE A 70 12.00 -1.46 12.17
N ALA A 71 12.06 -0.74 13.30
CA ALA A 71 11.30 0.49 13.50
C ALA A 71 11.68 1.61 12.54
N GLU A 72 12.98 1.82 12.33
CA GLU A 72 13.51 2.76 11.36
C GLU A 72 13.13 2.39 9.92
N GLY A 73 13.12 1.09 9.61
CA GLY A 73 12.68 0.58 8.33
C GLY A 73 11.24 0.97 8.03
N LEU A 74 10.34 0.79 9.00
CA LEU A 74 8.94 1.20 8.87
C LEU A 74 8.77 2.73 8.85
N MET A 75 9.57 3.48 9.62
CA MET A 75 9.58 4.94 9.55
C MET A 75 9.97 5.44 8.14
N SER A 76 10.99 4.83 7.52
CA SER A 76 11.35 5.11 6.12
C SER A 76 10.20 4.76 5.19
N TYR A 77 9.62 3.56 5.30
CA TYR A 77 8.49 3.14 4.48
C TYR A 77 7.32 4.15 4.53
N TYR A 78 6.94 4.60 5.72
CA TYR A 78 5.83 5.54 5.87
C TYR A 78 6.14 6.97 5.44
N THR A 79 7.41 7.34 5.30
CA THR A 79 7.77 8.68 4.84
C THR A 79 7.58 8.79 3.33
N ASP A 80 8.21 7.89 2.57
CA ASP A 80 8.36 8.02 1.12
C ASP A 80 8.28 6.69 0.36
N PHE A 81 7.92 5.60 1.03
CA PHE A 81 7.97 4.24 0.46
C PHE A 81 9.36 3.85 -0.09
N SER A 82 10.44 4.43 0.45
CA SER A 82 11.80 4.26 -0.08
C SER A 82 12.40 2.86 0.02
N SER A 83 13.36 2.59 -0.86
CA SER A 83 14.26 1.43 -0.81
C SER A 83 15.03 1.32 0.52
N ALA A 84 15.24 2.45 1.21
CA ALA A 84 15.88 2.49 2.52
C ALA A 84 15.10 1.73 3.61
N ALA A 85 13.81 1.45 3.40
CA ALA A 85 13.03 0.57 4.27
C ALA A 85 13.51 -0.90 4.17
N GLN A 86 13.74 -1.39 2.95
CA GLN A 86 14.12 -2.79 2.70
C GLN A 86 15.42 -3.15 3.41
N GLU A 87 16.46 -2.33 3.27
CA GLU A 87 17.77 -2.62 3.87
C GLU A 87 17.72 -2.66 5.40
N LYS A 88 16.91 -1.79 6.01
CA LYS A 88 16.77 -1.75 7.48
C LYS A 88 15.97 -2.93 8.01
N ILE A 89 14.87 -3.28 7.35
CA ILE A 89 14.05 -4.45 7.73
C ILE A 89 14.82 -5.75 7.48
N ALA A 90 15.61 -5.85 6.40
CA ALA A 90 16.47 -7.01 6.13
C ALA A 90 17.53 -7.20 7.22
N ARG A 91 18.15 -6.11 7.69
CA ARG A 91 19.06 -6.14 8.85
C ARG A 91 18.36 -6.61 10.11
N ALA A 92 17.16 -6.09 10.39
CA ALA A 92 16.37 -6.53 11.53
C ALA A 92 16.04 -8.03 11.47
N HIS A 93 15.64 -8.53 10.29
CA HIS A 93 15.37 -9.96 10.07
C HIS A 93 16.61 -10.82 10.34
N ALA A 94 17.77 -10.43 9.82
CA ALA A 94 19.02 -11.18 10.01
C ALA A 94 19.46 -11.22 11.48
N ILE A 95 19.36 -10.10 12.21
CA ILE A 95 19.70 -10.05 13.64
C ILE A 95 18.68 -10.85 14.46
N ALA A 96 17.38 -10.68 14.20
CA ALA A 96 16.33 -11.42 14.90
C ALA A 96 16.54 -12.93 14.77
N LYS A 97 16.86 -13.40 13.56
CA LYS A 97 17.18 -14.81 13.29
C LYS A 97 18.42 -15.29 14.04
N SER A 98 19.49 -14.49 14.09
CA SER A 98 20.75 -14.89 14.73
C SER A 98 20.64 -15.02 16.26
N VAL A 99 19.70 -14.29 16.88
CA VAL A 99 19.46 -14.35 18.33
C VAL A 99 18.19 -15.11 18.74
N GLY A 100 17.50 -15.74 17.79
CA GLY A 100 16.29 -16.53 18.05
C GLY A 100 15.07 -15.71 18.47
N LEU A 101 14.95 -14.46 18.00
CA LEU A 101 13.81 -13.59 18.25
C LEU A 101 12.69 -13.85 17.22
N ASN A 102 12.06 -15.01 17.32
CA ASN A 102 11.16 -15.58 16.29
C ASN A 102 10.01 -14.63 15.89
N ASN A 103 9.41 -13.93 16.85
CA ASN A 103 8.30 -13.01 16.57
C ASN A 103 8.72 -11.85 15.66
N LEU A 104 9.93 -11.30 15.86
CA LEU A 104 10.46 -10.24 15.00
C LEU A 104 11.01 -10.80 13.70
N GLU A 105 11.57 -12.02 13.71
CA GLU A 105 11.98 -12.71 12.47
C GLU A 105 10.79 -12.84 11.52
N ALA A 106 9.69 -13.41 12.00
CA ALA A 106 8.45 -13.60 11.26
C ALA A 106 7.85 -12.28 10.79
N LEU A 107 7.76 -11.29 11.69
CA LEU A 107 7.22 -9.97 11.34
C LEU A 107 8.07 -9.27 10.28
N SER A 108 9.40 -9.37 10.37
CA SER A 108 10.30 -8.79 9.38
C SER A 108 10.17 -9.49 8.03
N ALA A 109 10.05 -10.83 8.01
CA ALA A 109 9.79 -11.59 6.80
C ALA A 109 8.47 -11.17 6.13
N ALA A 110 7.39 -11.02 6.89
CA ALA A 110 6.10 -10.56 6.38
C ALA A 110 6.17 -9.16 5.75
N TRP A 111 6.93 -8.25 6.36
CA TRP A 111 7.13 -6.90 5.81
C TRP A 111 8.02 -6.90 4.57
N LEU A 112 9.08 -7.71 4.53
CA LEU A 112 9.89 -7.86 3.33
C LEU A 112 9.06 -8.47 2.19
N ALA A 113 8.16 -9.42 2.48
CA ALA A 113 7.24 -9.97 1.49
C ALA A 113 6.32 -8.88 0.91
N GLN A 114 5.78 -7.98 1.75
CA GLN A 114 5.03 -6.81 1.29
C GLN A 114 5.87 -5.89 0.41
N LEU A 115 7.13 -5.64 0.76
CA LEU A 115 8.01 -4.80 -0.06
C LEU A 115 8.35 -5.46 -1.41
N ALA A 116 8.50 -6.79 -1.43
CA ALA A 116 8.69 -7.56 -2.66
C ALA A 116 7.42 -7.52 -3.53
N TYR A 117 6.22 -7.62 -2.94
CA TYR A 117 4.95 -7.42 -3.63
C TYR A 117 4.89 -6.05 -4.32
N VAL A 118 5.22 -4.97 -3.61
CA VAL A 118 5.19 -3.59 -4.15
C VAL A 118 6.14 -3.40 -5.34
N ARG A 119 7.22 -4.19 -5.43
CA ARG A 119 8.15 -4.20 -6.57
C ARG A 119 7.82 -5.25 -7.64
N HIS A 120 6.70 -5.94 -7.48
CA HIS A 120 6.31 -7.09 -8.29
C HIS A 120 7.37 -8.21 -8.39
N ASP A 121 8.21 -8.36 -7.35
CA ASP A 121 9.18 -9.45 -7.22
C ASP A 121 8.48 -10.67 -6.59
N LEU A 122 7.71 -11.38 -7.42
CA LEU A 122 6.90 -12.53 -7.04
C LEU A 122 7.73 -13.68 -6.41
N PRO A 123 8.89 -14.09 -6.97
CA PRO A 123 9.70 -15.15 -6.36
C PRO A 123 10.17 -14.80 -4.95
N GLU A 124 10.70 -13.58 -4.74
CA GLU A 124 11.17 -13.15 -3.42
C GLU A 124 10.00 -12.99 -2.44
N MET A 125 8.86 -12.46 -2.90
CA MET A 125 7.65 -12.34 -2.10
C MET A 125 7.18 -13.71 -1.57
N LEU A 126 7.10 -14.73 -2.43
CA LEU A 126 6.69 -16.08 -2.02
C LEU A 126 7.69 -16.72 -1.06
N ARG A 127 9.00 -16.57 -1.31
CA ARG A 127 10.06 -17.09 -0.43
C ARG A 127 9.95 -16.49 0.99
N LEU A 128 9.71 -15.19 1.08
CA LEU A 128 9.56 -14.48 2.35
C LEU A 128 8.22 -14.78 3.03
N ALA A 129 7.15 -14.97 2.25
CA ALA A 129 5.85 -15.39 2.77
C ALA A 129 5.93 -16.79 3.41
N GLN A 130 6.63 -17.73 2.76
CA GLN A 130 6.91 -19.06 3.32
C GLN A 130 7.74 -18.98 4.60
N ALA A 131 8.85 -18.22 4.58
CA ALA A 131 9.68 -18.02 5.76
C ALA A 131 8.89 -17.41 6.94
N CYS A 132 7.95 -16.50 6.66
CA CYS A 132 7.03 -15.99 7.68
C CYS A 132 6.07 -17.08 8.19
N ASP A 133 5.46 -17.87 7.32
CA ASP A 133 4.49 -18.91 7.73
C ASP A 133 5.14 -19.97 8.62
N GLU A 134 6.39 -20.35 8.29
CA GLU A 134 7.20 -21.34 9.02
C GLU A 134 7.65 -20.83 10.40
N SER A 135 8.03 -19.55 10.50
CA SER A 135 8.58 -18.97 11.75
C SER A 135 7.52 -18.39 12.69
N ALA A 136 6.37 -17.94 12.16
CA ALA A 136 5.33 -17.30 12.97
C ALA A 136 4.61 -18.29 13.88
N ALA A 137 4.56 -18.00 15.18
CA ALA A 137 3.65 -18.68 16.09
C ALA A 137 2.18 -18.34 15.78
N GLY A 138 1.24 -19.15 16.28
CA GLY A 138 -0.20 -18.89 16.12
C GLY A 138 -0.66 -17.59 16.80
N THR A 139 0.11 -17.09 17.77
CA THR A 139 -0.15 -15.84 18.51
C THR A 139 0.62 -14.64 17.96
N ASP A 140 1.43 -14.80 16.91
CA ASP A 140 2.17 -13.70 16.28
C ASP A 140 1.25 -12.90 15.34
N PHE A 141 0.20 -12.33 15.92
CA PHE A 141 -0.92 -11.74 15.19
C PHE A 141 -0.48 -10.61 14.24
N SER A 142 0.53 -9.80 14.59
CA SER A 142 1.04 -8.76 13.68
C SER A 142 1.71 -9.34 12.43
N ALA A 143 2.49 -10.42 12.57
CA ALA A 143 3.14 -11.09 11.44
C ALA A 143 2.10 -11.81 10.58
N ARG A 144 1.18 -12.54 11.22
CA ARG A 144 0.07 -13.26 10.57
C ARG A 144 -0.86 -12.30 9.82
N TYR A 145 -1.20 -11.15 10.40
CA TYR A 145 -1.95 -10.08 9.75
C TYR A 145 -1.25 -9.61 8.47
N ARG A 146 0.05 -9.31 8.55
CA ARG A 146 0.81 -8.78 7.42
C ARG A 146 0.94 -9.83 6.30
N LEU A 147 1.23 -11.08 6.66
CA LEU A 147 1.28 -12.22 5.73
C LEU A 147 -0.06 -12.40 5.00
N CYS A 148 -1.17 -12.40 5.75
CA CYS A 148 -2.50 -12.54 5.14
C CYS A 148 -2.83 -11.35 4.24
N THR A 149 -2.43 -10.13 4.62
CA THR A 149 -2.63 -8.94 3.79
C THR A 149 -1.88 -9.05 2.46
N VAL A 150 -0.59 -9.40 2.48
CA VAL A 150 0.21 -9.49 1.23
C VAL A 150 -0.30 -10.62 0.32
N LEU A 151 -0.69 -11.77 0.87
CA LEU A 151 -1.26 -12.85 0.07
C LEU A 151 -2.66 -12.51 -0.47
N GLY A 152 -3.48 -11.80 0.31
CA GLY A 152 -4.77 -11.27 -0.16
C GLY A 152 -4.60 -10.29 -1.32
N LEU A 153 -3.66 -9.34 -1.19
CA LEU A 153 -3.27 -8.41 -2.26
C LEU A 153 -2.81 -9.16 -3.51
N SER A 154 -1.95 -10.17 -3.35
CA SER A 154 -1.39 -10.96 -4.45
C SER A 154 -2.46 -11.75 -5.21
N HIS A 155 -3.37 -12.41 -4.48
CA HIS A 155 -4.51 -13.10 -5.10
C HIS A 155 -5.46 -12.12 -5.80
N HIS A 156 -5.69 -10.93 -5.23
CA HIS A 156 -6.52 -9.90 -5.87
C HIS A 156 -5.85 -9.38 -7.14
N PHE A 157 -4.55 -9.11 -7.09
CA PHE A 157 -3.76 -8.72 -8.26
C PHE A 157 -3.85 -9.79 -9.37
N ALA A 158 -3.76 -11.07 -9.01
CA ALA A 158 -3.90 -12.21 -9.91
C ALA A 158 -5.35 -12.50 -10.37
N ASN A 159 -6.31 -11.60 -10.11
CA ASN A 159 -7.72 -11.74 -10.45
C ASN A 159 -8.42 -12.97 -9.82
N GLN A 160 -7.97 -13.40 -8.63
CA GLN A 160 -8.53 -14.51 -7.86
C GLN A 160 -9.33 -13.97 -6.65
N GLU A 161 -10.43 -13.27 -6.92
CA GLU A 161 -11.15 -12.49 -5.91
C GLU A 161 -11.63 -13.34 -4.71
N GLU A 162 -12.14 -14.54 -4.96
CA GLU A 162 -12.59 -15.43 -3.88
C GLU A 162 -11.45 -15.80 -2.93
N GLN A 163 -10.25 -16.09 -3.46
CA GLN A 163 -9.09 -16.38 -2.62
C GLN A 163 -8.63 -15.15 -1.86
N ALA A 164 -8.60 -13.98 -2.51
CA ALA A 164 -8.26 -12.73 -1.87
C ALA A 164 -9.17 -12.45 -0.65
N ARG A 165 -10.48 -12.69 -0.79
CA ARG A 165 -11.45 -12.51 0.31
C ARG A 165 -11.16 -13.41 1.52
N LEU A 166 -10.76 -14.66 1.30
CA LEU A 166 -10.40 -15.58 2.40
C LEU A 166 -9.18 -15.06 3.19
N TRP A 167 -8.15 -14.61 2.47
CA TRP A 167 -6.96 -14.01 3.09
C TRP A 167 -7.26 -12.70 3.82
N TYR A 168 -8.04 -11.80 3.23
CA TYR A 168 -8.45 -10.56 3.90
C TYR A 168 -9.30 -10.81 5.15
N ALA A 169 -10.18 -11.82 5.13
CA ALA A 169 -10.96 -12.20 6.30
C ALA A 169 -10.04 -12.66 7.44
N LYS A 170 -9.03 -13.48 7.13
CA LYS A 170 -8.03 -13.92 8.11
C LYS A 170 -7.17 -12.76 8.63
N ALA A 171 -6.73 -11.87 7.75
CA ALA A 171 -6.00 -10.66 8.13
C ALA A 171 -6.79 -9.82 9.15
N ARG A 172 -8.09 -9.62 8.89
CA ARG A 172 -8.99 -8.91 9.82
C ARG A 172 -9.05 -9.58 11.19
N THR A 173 -9.19 -10.90 11.25
CA THR A 173 -9.19 -11.65 12.52
C THR A 173 -7.91 -11.42 13.31
N HIS A 174 -6.74 -11.48 12.66
CA HIS A 174 -5.46 -11.26 13.32
C HIS A 174 -5.29 -9.82 13.82
N ALA A 175 -5.65 -8.82 13.03
CA ALA A 175 -5.60 -7.42 13.46
C ALA A 175 -6.56 -7.14 14.64
N GLN A 176 -7.74 -7.76 14.64
CA GLN A 176 -8.69 -7.68 15.76
C GLN A 176 -8.19 -8.35 17.03
N ALA A 177 -7.54 -9.52 16.90
CA ALA A 177 -6.94 -10.25 18.01
C ALA A 177 -5.77 -9.48 18.64
N GLU A 178 -4.97 -8.82 17.80
CA GLU A 178 -3.88 -7.95 18.25
C GLU A 178 -4.37 -6.67 18.93
N GLY A 179 -5.60 -6.23 18.60
CA GLY A 179 -6.15 -4.97 19.08
C GLY A 179 -5.57 -3.75 18.35
N ASP A 180 -5.26 -3.95 17.07
CA ASP A 180 -4.46 -3.04 16.27
C ASP A 180 -5.30 -2.32 15.21
N ASP A 181 -5.86 -1.18 15.62
CA ASP A 181 -6.80 -0.41 14.80
C ASP A 181 -6.14 0.23 13.57
N ALA A 182 -4.85 0.61 13.66
CA ALA A 182 -4.12 1.09 12.49
C ALA A 182 -3.90 -0.01 11.44
N ALA A 183 -3.83 -1.28 11.85
CA ALA A 183 -3.72 -2.40 10.92
C ALA A 183 -5.06 -2.62 10.20
N LEU A 184 -6.17 -2.52 10.93
CA LEU A 184 -7.51 -2.60 10.33
C LEU A 184 -7.76 -1.47 9.32
N SER A 185 -7.37 -0.23 9.65
CA SER A 185 -7.43 0.90 8.72
C SER A 185 -6.64 0.62 7.44
N ALA A 186 -5.37 0.20 7.58
CA ALA A 186 -4.53 -0.12 6.43
C ALA A 186 -5.10 -1.26 5.57
N LEU A 187 -5.71 -2.28 6.18
CA LEU A 187 -6.39 -3.35 5.47
C LEU A 187 -7.59 -2.83 4.67
N MET A 188 -8.41 -1.96 5.27
CA MET A 188 -9.56 -1.35 4.58
C MET A 188 -9.09 -0.53 3.38
N TYR A 189 -8.03 0.26 3.55
CA TYR A 189 -7.41 1.02 2.46
C TYR A 189 -6.94 0.12 1.32
N ASN A 190 -6.11 -0.88 1.63
CA ASN A 190 -5.58 -1.82 0.64
C ASN A 190 -6.69 -2.55 -0.13
N MET A 191 -7.76 -2.97 0.56
CA MET A 191 -8.90 -3.61 -0.10
C MET A 191 -9.65 -2.64 -1.03
N ALA A 192 -9.84 -1.39 -0.62
CA ALA A 192 -10.49 -0.38 -1.46
C ALA A 192 -9.63 -0.01 -2.66
N GLU A 193 -8.32 0.14 -2.46
CA GLU A 193 -7.33 0.38 -3.52
C GLU A 193 -7.40 -0.72 -4.59
N MET A 194 -7.30 -2.00 -4.20
CA MET A 194 -7.34 -3.10 -5.17
C MET A 194 -8.66 -3.18 -5.94
N ARG A 195 -9.79 -2.90 -5.29
CA ARG A 195 -11.11 -2.85 -5.95
C ARG A 195 -11.20 -1.68 -6.93
N THR A 196 -10.72 -0.50 -6.55
CA THR A 196 -10.66 0.66 -7.43
C THR A 196 -9.74 0.40 -8.61
N ALA A 197 -8.56 -0.17 -8.39
CA ALA A 197 -7.62 -0.54 -9.45
C ALA A 197 -8.25 -1.56 -10.40
N GLN A 198 -8.99 -2.55 -9.89
CA GLN A 198 -9.74 -3.49 -10.73
C GLN A 198 -10.82 -2.77 -11.57
N ALA A 199 -11.67 -1.96 -10.97
CA ALA A 199 -12.70 -1.23 -11.70
C ALA A 199 -12.10 -0.26 -12.74
N ARG A 200 -10.98 0.39 -12.42
CA ARG A 200 -10.22 1.26 -13.33
C ARG A 200 -9.70 0.45 -14.53
N ARG A 201 -9.04 -0.68 -14.28
CA ARG A 201 -8.56 -1.60 -15.33
C ARG A 201 -9.70 -2.09 -16.22
N GLU A 202 -10.79 -2.56 -15.63
CA GLU A 202 -11.98 -3.01 -16.37
C GLU A 202 -12.55 -1.90 -17.26
N SER A 203 -12.69 -0.68 -16.72
CA SER A 203 -13.22 0.48 -17.47
C SER A 203 -12.36 0.92 -18.67
N LEU A 204 -11.08 0.55 -18.68
CA LEU A 204 -10.11 0.95 -19.69
C LEU A 204 -9.79 -0.17 -20.68
N ALA A 205 -9.68 -1.40 -20.21
CA ALA A 205 -9.40 -2.57 -21.03
C ALA A 205 -10.61 -2.96 -21.90
N SER A 206 -11.82 -2.70 -21.40
CA SER A 206 -13.03 -2.93 -22.16
C SER A 206 -13.55 -1.61 -22.71
N ARG A 207 -13.81 -1.55 -24.03
CA ARG A 207 -14.48 -0.41 -24.67
C ARG A 207 -15.98 -0.35 -24.27
N PHE A 208 -16.33 -0.63 -23.00
CA PHE A 208 -17.71 -0.79 -22.55
C PHE A 208 -18.47 0.52 -22.39
N ALA A 209 -19.79 0.36 -22.49
CA ALA A 209 -20.78 1.43 -22.59
C ALA A 209 -20.82 2.34 -21.35
N PRO A 210 -21.14 3.63 -21.52
CA PRO A 210 -21.36 4.56 -20.43
C PRO A 210 -22.35 4.00 -19.39
N GLY A 211 -21.94 3.95 -18.11
CA GLY A 211 -22.84 3.63 -16.99
C GLY A 211 -22.65 2.27 -16.30
N ALA A 212 -21.77 1.38 -16.77
CA ALA A 212 -21.57 0.07 -16.12
C ALA A 212 -20.91 0.15 -14.72
N VAL A 213 -20.17 1.21 -14.41
CA VAL A 213 -19.48 1.40 -13.11
C VAL A 213 -20.26 2.29 -12.13
N ALA A 214 -21.31 2.96 -12.61
CA ALA A 214 -22.19 3.75 -11.76
C ALA A 214 -22.94 2.78 -10.82
N SER A 215 -22.57 2.77 -9.52
CA SER A 215 -23.08 1.87 -8.44
C SER A 215 -22.15 0.71 -8.02
N SER A 216 -20.84 0.83 -8.19
CA SER A 216 -19.85 -0.15 -7.73
C SER A 216 -19.69 -0.24 -6.20
N GLY A 217 -20.24 0.71 -5.43
CA GLY A 217 -20.05 0.79 -3.97
C GLY A 217 -18.64 1.21 -3.54
N LEU A 218 -17.76 1.57 -4.49
CA LEU A 218 -16.37 1.95 -4.22
C LEU A 218 -16.27 3.22 -3.37
N LEU A 219 -17.11 4.22 -3.63
CA LEU A 219 -17.17 5.45 -2.83
C LEU A 219 -17.51 5.16 -1.36
N LEU A 220 -18.45 4.25 -1.10
CA LEU A 220 -18.79 3.85 0.27
C LEU A 220 -17.57 3.21 0.97
N GLY A 221 -16.74 2.46 0.24
CA GLY A 221 -15.46 1.94 0.74
C GLY A 221 -14.47 3.05 1.11
N ALA A 222 -14.29 4.03 0.22
CA ALA A 222 -13.42 5.18 0.47
C ALA A 222 -13.90 6.02 1.68
N ASP A 223 -15.20 6.28 1.78
CA ASP A 223 -15.79 7.01 2.90
C ASP A 223 -15.66 6.24 4.21
N SER A 224 -15.79 4.90 4.18
CA SER A 224 -15.60 4.05 5.35
C SER A 224 -14.19 4.15 5.92
N ILE A 225 -13.16 4.25 5.07
CA ILE A 225 -11.77 4.42 5.51
C ILE A 225 -11.62 5.74 6.26
N LYS A 226 -12.11 6.84 5.66
CA LYS A 226 -12.03 8.17 6.28
C LYS A 226 -12.70 8.19 7.66
N HIS A 227 -13.93 7.70 7.77
CA HIS A 227 -14.66 7.68 9.04
C HIS A 227 -13.98 6.79 10.08
N TYR A 228 -13.44 5.64 9.66
CA TYR A 228 -12.72 4.75 10.56
C TYR A 228 -11.43 5.39 11.08
N ASP A 229 -10.62 5.99 10.20
CA ASP A 229 -9.39 6.71 10.57
C ASP A 229 -9.67 7.82 11.58
N GLU A 230 -10.73 8.61 11.36
CA GLU A 230 -11.14 9.67 12.28
C GLU A 230 -11.54 9.14 13.65
N ALA A 231 -12.14 7.95 13.72
CA ALA A 231 -12.60 7.32 14.96
C ALA A 231 -11.44 6.73 15.80
N VAL A 232 -10.41 6.18 15.15
CA VAL A 232 -9.31 5.46 15.82
C VAL A 232 -8.10 6.35 16.18
N GLY A 233 -8.12 7.60 15.74
CA GLY A 233 -7.11 8.61 16.12
C GLY A 233 -6.20 9.04 14.98
N GLY A 234 -6.47 8.64 13.75
CA GLY A 234 -5.73 9.04 12.55
C GLY A 234 -5.02 7.88 11.86
N SER A 235 -4.53 8.19 10.66
CA SER A 235 -3.76 7.32 9.78
C SER A 235 -2.47 8.02 9.37
N VAL A 236 -1.46 7.22 9.05
CA VAL A 236 -0.14 7.68 8.62
C VAL A 236 -0.14 8.41 7.28
N LYS A 237 -1.14 8.17 6.43
CA LYS A 237 -1.23 8.72 5.07
C LYS A 237 -2.63 9.22 4.75
N PRO A 238 -3.11 10.29 5.42
CA PRO A 238 -4.46 10.80 5.22
C PRO A 238 -4.70 11.36 3.81
N ASP A 239 -3.64 11.75 3.10
CA ASP A 239 -3.73 12.33 1.76
C ASP A 239 -4.01 11.28 0.65
N LEU A 240 -3.87 9.98 0.95
CA LEU A 240 -4.08 8.93 -0.03
C LEU A 240 -5.56 8.63 -0.30
N THR A 241 -6.43 8.75 0.70
CA THR A 241 -7.87 8.50 0.55
C THR A 241 -8.54 9.49 -0.42
N PRO A 242 -8.24 10.81 -0.38
CA PRO A 242 -8.71 11.74 -1.40
C PRO A 242 -8.29 11.38 -2.83
N VAL A 243 -7.04 10.93 -3.05
CA VAL A 243 -6.56 10.51 -4.37
C VAL A 243 -7.28 9.25 -4.84
N LEU A 244 -7.49 8.27 -3.95
CA LEU A 244 -8.29 7.08 -4.24
C LEU A 244 -9.73 7.45 -4.64
N ARG A 245 -10.36 8.38 -3.91
CA ARG A 245 -11.70 8.90 -4.24
C ARG A 245 -11.72 9.59 -5.60
N ALA A 246 -10.67 10.33 -5.97
CA ALA A 246 -10.55 10.97 -7.28
C ALA A 246 -10.56 9.92 -8.40
N GLN A 247 -9.78 8.84 -8.26
CA GLN A 247 -9.78 7.73 -9.23
C GLN A 247 -11.16 7.09 -9.38
N ILE A 248 -11.85 6.84 -8.27
CA ILE A 248 -13.22 6.27 -8.29
C ILE A 248 -14.16 7.21 -9.08
N LEU A 249 -14.14 8.51 -8.77
CA LEU A 249 -14.98 9.50 -9.45
C LEU A 249 -14.64 9.62 -10.95
N THR A 250 -13.37 9.50 -11.34
CA THR A 250 -12.96 9.44 -12.75
C THR A 250 -13.59 8.25 -13.47
N VAL A 251 -13.62 7.08 -12.83
CA VAL A 251 -14.23 5.88 -13.40
C VAL A 251 -15.76 5.99 -13.45
N GLU A 252 -16.37 6.62 -12.44
CA GLU A 252 -17.83 6.86 -12.38
C GLU A 252 -18.30 8.02 -13.29
N GLY A 253 -17.38 8.79 -13.86
CA GLY A 253 -17.67 9.89 -14.79
C GLY A 253 -17.95 11.24 -14.13
N ASP A 254 -17.79 11.36 -12.82
CA ASP A 254 -17.86 12.66 -12.11
C ASP A 254 -16.51 13.38 -12.21
N PHE A 255 -16.23 13.84 -13.42
CA PHE A 255 -14.94 14.43 -13.79
C PHE A 255 -14.63 15.71 -13.04
N GLU A 256 -15.65 16.50 -12.68
CA GLU A 256 -15.44 17.77 -12.00
C GLU A 256 -15.04 17.55 -10.53
N GLN A 257 -15.71 16.67 -9.80
CA GLN A 257 -15.28 16.33 -8.44
C GLN A 257 -13.92 15.62 -8.44
N ALA A 258 -13.68 14.72 -9.39
CA ALA A 258 -12.38 14.04 -9.53
C ALA A 258 -11.24 15.06 -9.74
N ARG A 259 -11.42 16.02 -10.66
CA ARG A 259 -10.45 17.08 -10.95
C ARG A 259 -10.09 17.89 -9.71
N LEU A 260 -11.09 18.34 -8.95
CA LEU A 260 -10.88 19.13 -7.73
C LEU A 260 -10.07 18.37 -6.68
N LEU A 261 -10.30 17.07 -6.51
CA LEU A 261 -9.52 16.24 -5.60
C LEU A 261 -8.08 16.03 -6.09
N PHE A 262 -7.89 15.73 -7.38
CA PHE A 262 -6.54 15.59 -7.93
C PHE A 262 -5.74 16.88 -7.78
N GLU A 263 -6.29 18.04 -8.14
CA GLU A 263 -5.60 19.32 -8.02
C GLU A 263 -5.21 19.64 -6.55
N ALA A 264 -6.07 19.29 -5.59
CA ALA A 264 -5.82 19.57 -4.19
C ALA A 264 -4.80 18.63 -3.54
N TYR A 265 -4.76 17.35 -3.93
CA TYR A 265 -4.02 16.31 -3.18
C TYR A 265 -2.90 15.64 -3.97
N LEU A 266 -2.97 15.58 -5.30
CA LEU A 266 -1.99 14.85 -6.12
C LEU A 266 -0.55 15.39 -5.97
N PRO A 267 -0.26 16.71 -5.98
CA PRO A 267 1.11 17.20 -5.87
C PRO A 267 1.81 16.76 -4.58
N LYS A 268 1.09 16.78 -3.46
CA LYS A 268 1.60 16.32 -2.17
C LYS A 268 1.76 14.80 -2.15
N ALA A 269 0.83 14.06 -2.74
CA ALA A 269 0.92 12.60 -2.78
C ALA A 269 2.10 12.13 -3.65
N MET A 270 2.37 12.78 -4.78
CA MET A 270 3.53 12.50 -5.64
C MET A 270 4.85 12.78 -4.91
N SER A 271 4.98 13.93 -4.26
CA SER A 271 6.19 14.28 -3.49
C SER A 271 6.44 13.41 -2.25
N THR A 272 5.45 12.60 -1.84
CA THR A 272 5.53 11.74 -0.64
C THR A 272 5.41 10.25 -0.94
N GLY A 273 5.75 9.85 -2.17
CA GLY A 273 6.00 8.45 -2.53
C GLY A 273 5.10 7.85 -3.61
N LEU A 274 4.18 8.62 -4.20
CA LEU A 274 3.39 8.16 -5.36
C LEU A 274 3.98 8.51 -6.73
N ALA A 275 5.23 8.99 -6.81
CA ALA A 275 5.86 9.37 -8.08
C ALA A 275 5.82 8.24 -9.13
N ARG A 276 5.92 6.97 -8.70
CA ARG A 276 5.81 5.79 -9.59
C ARG A 276 4.47 5.69 -10.32
N LEU A 277 3.38 6.15 -9.69
CA LEU A 277 2.02 6.18 -10.27
C LEU A 277 1.75 7.50 -10.99
N GLY A 278 2.74 8.40 -11.06
CA GLY A 278 2.58 9.79 -11.50
C GLY A 278 1.95 9.89 -12.87
N SER A 279 2.51 9.21 -13.87
CA SER A 279 2.02 9.25 -15.25
C SER A 279 0.55 8.83 -15.37
N SER A 280 0.15 7.76 -14.69
CA SER A 280 -1.22 7.25 -14.78
C SER A 280 -2.24 8.18 -14.10
N LEU A 281 -1.88 8.81 -12.98
CA LEU A 281 -2.72 9.78 -12.29
C LEU A 281 -2.79 11.13 -13.02
N LEU A 282 -1.68 11.58 -13.61
CA LEU A 282 -1.66 12.79 -14.46
C LEU A 282 -2.52 12.57 -15.71
N ALA A 283 -2.49 11.39 -16.32
CA ALA A 283 -3.35 11.06 -17.45
C ALA A 283 -4.85 11.05 -17.06
N ASP A 284 -5.21 10.55 -15.87
CA ASP A 284 -6.59 10.65 -15.35
C ASP A 284 -7.01 12.12 -15.12
N LEU A 285 -6.11 12.95 -14.57
CA LEU A 285 -6.37 14.39 -14.42
C LEU A 285 -6.55 15.07 -15.78
N ALA A 286 -5.72 14.74 -16.78
CA ALA A 286 -5.86 15.24 -18.15
C ALA A 286 -7.23 14.91 -18.74
N TRP A 287 -7.68 13.66 -18.55
CA TRP A 287 -9.00 13.21 -18.96
C TRP A 287 -10.14 13.97 -18.27
N CYS A 288 -10.05 14.17 -16.95
CA CYS A 288 -11.01 14.97 -16.23
C CYS A 288 -11.08 16.41 -16.78
N ARG A 289 -9.94 17.04 -17.06
CA ARG A 289 -9.87 18.40 -17.63
C ARG A 289 -10.53 18.52 -19.01
N VAL A 290 -10.25 17.57 -19.92
CA VAL A 290 -10.87 17.61 -21.26
C VAL A 290 -12.39 17.44 -21.16
N ASN A 291 -12.87 16.54 -20.30
CA ASN A 291 -14.31 16.33 -20.12
C ASN A 291 -15.04 17.49 -19.42
N THR A 292 -14.32 18.37 -18.72
CA THR A 292 -14.89 19.59 -18.11
C THR A 292 -14.68 20.84 -18.97
N GLY A 293 -14.25 20.68 -20.23
CA GLY A 293 -14.06 21.76 -21.18
C GLY A 293 -12.74 22.53 -21.06
N GLN A 294 -11.81 22.09 -20.20
CA GLN A 294 -10.48 22.66 -20.05
C GLN A 294 -9.49 22.02 -21.03
N THR A 295 -9.83 22.01 -22.31
CA THR A 295 -9.13 21.24 -23.35
C THR A 295 -7.64 21.54 -23.44
N GLU A 296 -7.25 22.82 -23.40
CA GLU A 296 -5.83 23.23 -23.49
C GLU A 296 -5.02 22.72 -22.28
N HIS A 297 -5.55 22.90 -21.07
CA HIS A 297 -4.90 22.39 -19.86
C HIS A 297 -4.86 20.86 -19.85
N GLY A 298 -5.93 20.20 -20.33
CA GLY A 298 -5.98 18.75 -20.48
C GLY A 298 -4.91 18.23 -21.43
N LEU A 299 -4.71 18.90 -22.57
CA LEU A 299 -3.64 18.55 -23.52
C LEU A 299 -2.24 18.77 -22.92
N GLN A 300 -2.02 19.87 -22.20
CA GLN A 300 -0.75 20.10 -21.52
C GLN A 300 -0.47 19.00 -20.49
N GLN A 301 -1.49 18.62 -19.71
CA GLN A 301 -1.38 17.57 -18.71
C GLN A 301 -1.12 16.19 -19.32
N ALA A 302 -1.73 15.89 -20.48
CA ALA A 302 -1.48 14.63 -21.21
C ALA A 302 -0.04 14.54 -21.70
N LYS A 303 0.53 15.64 -22.21
CA LYS A 303 1.94 15.70 -22.60
C LYS A 303 2.88 15.51 -21.41
N GLU A 304 2.55 16.09 -20.26
CA GLU A 304 3.31 15.86 -19.03
C GLU A 304 3.25 14.38 -18.61
N ALA A 305 2.07 13.76 -18.66
CA ALA A 305 1.92 12.33 -18.38
C ALA A 305 2.74 11.43 -19.33
N GLU A 306 2.88 11.80 -20.61
CA GLU A 306 3.77 11.11 -21.56
C GLU A 306 5.25 11.26 -21.19
N ILE A 307 5.67 12.46 -20.77
CA ILE A 307 7.06 12.73 -20.37
C ILE A 307 7.43 11.96 -19.10
N GLU A 308 6.52 11.91 -18.13
CA GLU A 308 6.69 11.24 -16.84
C GLU A 308 6.50 9.71 -16.92
N LEU A 309 6.10 9.17 -18.08
CA LEU A 309 5.93 7.73 -18.23
C LEU A 309 7.28 7.02 -18.25
N ASP A 310 7.67 6.49 -17.10
CA ASP A 310 8.81 5.59 -16.97
C ASP A 310 8.52 4.23 -17.65
N PRO A 311 9.29 3.80 -18.66
CA PRO A 311 9.15 2.48 -19.27
C PRO A 311 9.34 1.32 -18.30
N LEU A 312 9.99 1.56 -17.15
CA LEU A 312 10.23 0.56 -16.10
C LEU A 312 9.15 0.55 -15.02
N CYS A 313 8.13 1.41 -15.09
CA CYS A 313 7.01 1.32 -14.16
C CYS A 313 6.16 0.07 -14.43
N ASP A 314 5.24 -0.24 -13.51
CA ASP A 314 4.45 -1.46 -13.60
C ASP A 314 3.59 -1.53 -14.86
N VAL A 315 3.43 -2.73 -15.39
CA VAL A 315 2.77 -2.97 -16.69
C VAL A 315 1.34 -2.44 -16.71
N ASP A 316 0.59 -2.59 -15.62
CA ASP A 316 -0.76 -2.04 -15.50
C ASP A 316 -0.77 -0.51 -15.48
N ASP A 317 0.19 0.13 -14.81
CA ASP A 317 0.32 1.59 -14.84
C ASP A 317 0.62 2.11 -16.26
N ARG A 318 1.48 1.41 -17.02
CA ARG A 318 1.73 1.72 -18.44
C ARG A 318 0.47 1.55 -19.27
N ALA A 319 -0.23 0.42 -19.10
CA ALA A 319 -1.46 0.11 -19.82
C ALA A 319 -2.54 1.16 -19.56
N ILE A 320 -2.73 1.56 -18.30
CA ILE A 320 -3.69 2.59 -17.90
C ILE A 320 -3.30 3.95 -18.48
N THR A 321 -2.03 4.35 -18.36
CA THR A 321 -1.54 5.63 -18.89
C THR A 321 -1.81 5.73 -20.38
N HIS A 322 -1.40 4.73 -21.16
CA HIS A 322 -1.65 4.71 -22.60
C HIS A 322 -3.14 4.65 -22.95
N SER A 323 -3.94 3.86 -22.24
CA SER A 323 -5.40 3.80 -22.48
C SER A 323 -6.03 5.18 -22.29
N ARG A 324 -5.61 5.90 -21.25
CA ARG A 324 -6.16 7.22 -20.92
C ARG A 324 -5.68 8.29 -21.88
N LEU A 325 -4.40 8.28 -22.26
CA LEU A 325 -3.87 9.18 -23.29
C LEU A 325 -4.57 8.99 -24.63
N ALA A 326 -4.86 7.74 -25.02
CA ALA A 326 -5.63 7.47 -26.24
C ALA A 326 -7.01 8.14 -26.21
N GLN A 327 -7.72 8.08 -25.07
CA GLN A 327 -9.00 8.75 -24.89
C GLN A 327 -8.87 10.28 -24.95
N VAL A 328 -7.88 10.85 -24.27
CA VAL A 328 -7.61 12.30 -24.27
C VAL A 328 -7.32 12.79 -25.69
N TYR A 329 -6.38 12.17 -26.38
CA TYR A 329 -6.01 12.56 -27.75
C TYR A 329 -7.17 12.40 -28.74
N GLY A 330 -8.00 11.37 -28.55
CA GLY A 330 -9.22 11.18 -29.32
C GLY A 330 -10.21 12.34 -29.15
N LEU A 331 -10.45 12.78 -27.91
CA LEU A 331 -11.37 13.90 -27.64
C LEU A 331 -10.87 15.25 -28.16
N VAL A 332 -9.55 15.48 -28.16
CA VAL A 332 -8.99 16.74 -28.67
C VAL A 332 -8.76 16.73 -30.20
N GLY A 333 -9.04 15.61 -30.86
CA GLY A 333 -8.98 15.47 -32.33
C GLY A 333 -7.63 15.07 -32.90
N ASP A 334 -6.66 14.65 -32.08
CA ASP A 334 -5.38 14.11 -32.55
C ASP A 334 -5.49 12.59 -32.75
N ALA A 335 -6.04 12.20 -33.91
CA ALA A 335 -6.25 10.80 -34.26
C ALA A 335 -4.94 9.98 -34.33
N THR A 336 -3.81 10.62 -34.66
CA THR A 336 -2.53 9.92 -34.80
C THR A 336 -1.96 9.56 -33.42
N ALA A 337 -1.95 10.51 -32.49
CA ALA A 337 -1.54 10.24 -31.12
C ALA A 337 -2.49 9.27 -30.41
N ALA A 338 -3.80 9.40 -30.66
CA ALA A 338 -4.81 8.49 -30.10
C ALA A 338 -4.57 7.04 -30.53
N GLU A 339 -4.35 6.80 -31.83
CA GLU A 339 -4.10 5.46 -32.37
C GLU A 339 -2.79 4.86 -31.86
N ARG A 340 -1.71 5.66 -31.82
CA ARG A 340 -0.41 5.24 -31.26
C ARG A 340 -0.57 4.74 -29.81
N HIS A 341 -1.24 5.52 -28.97
CA HIS A 341 -1.46 5.14 -27.58
C HIS A 341 -2.43 3.97 -27.42
N ALA A 342 -3.43 3.85 -28.28
CA ALA A 342 -4.33 2.70 -28.28
C ALA A 342 -3.58 1.39 -28.60
N GLN A 343 -2.63 1.43 -29.54
CA GLN A 343 -1.78 0.28 -29.87
C GLN A 343 -0.84 -0.09 -28.72
N SER A 344 -0.18 0.90 -28.10
CA SER A 344 0.65 0.67 -26.92
C SER A 344 -0.17 0.09 -25.77
N ALA A 345 -1.34 0.67 -25.47
CA ALA A 345 -2.24 0.16 -24.43
C ALA A 345 -2.63 -1.31 -24.66
N ALA A 346 -2.93 -1.70 -25.90
CA ALA A 346 -3.29 -3.07 -26.23
C ALA A 346 -2.15 -4.07 -25.95
N ALA A 347 -0.90 -3.69 -26.28
CA ALA A 347 0.28 -4.51 -25.99
C ALA A 347 0.50 -4.65 -24.47
N GLU A 348 0.41 -3.54 -23.73
CA GLU A 348 0.60 -3.53 -22.28
C GLU A 348 -0.50 -4.34 -21.55
N TRP A 349 -1.77 -4.24 -21.99
CA TRP A 349 -2.84 -5.08 -21.43
C TRP A 349 -2.62 -6.58 -21.67
N GLN A 350 -2.03 -6.94 -22.82
CA GLN A 350 -1.69 -8.33 -23.12
C GLN A 350 -0.57 -8.84 -22.20
N GLU A 351 0.47 -8.04 -21.98
CA GLU A 351 1.55 -8.35 -21.04
C GLU A 351 1.01 -8.45 -19.60
N PHE A 352 0.15 -7.52 -19.19
CA PHE A 352 -0.47 -7.53 -17.87
C PHE A 352 -1.31 -8.80 -17.63
N ALA A 353 -2.09 -9.23 -18.62
CA ALA A 353 -2.85 -10.48 -18.51
C ALA A 353 -1.94 -11.71 -18.34
N GLN A 354 -0.79 -11.75 -19.01
CA GLN A 354 0.21 -12.80 -18.83
C GLN A 354 0.81 -12.75 -17.43
N GLN A 355 1.12 -11.55 -16.92
CA GLN A 355 1.61 -11.35 -15.57
C GLN A 355 0.59 -11.86 -14.53
N GLN A 356 -0.69 -11.52 -14.66
CA GLN A 356 -1.74 -12.03 -13.75
C GLN A 356 -1.83 -13.57 -13.76
N SER A 357 -1.72 -14.20 -14.93
CA SER A 357 -1.71 -15.67 -15.05
C SER A 357 -0.49 -16.28 -14.35
N ALA A 358 0.70 -15.72 -14.56
CA ALA A 358 1.92 -16.19 -13.91
C ALA A 358 1.84 -16.06 -12.38
N TRP A 359 1.27 -14.96 -11.88
CA TRP A 359 1.01 -14.78 -10.45
C TRP A 359 0.03 -15.82 -9.91
N ALA A 360 -1.08 -16.06 -10.61
CA ALA A 360 -2.08 -17.07 -10.24
C ALA A 360 -1.47 -18.48 -10.13
N GLU A 361 -0.65 -18.86 -11.10
CA GLU A 361 0.05 -20.16 -11.13
C GLU A 361 1.05 -20.30 -9.97
N ALA A 362 1.88 -19.28 -9.74
CA ALA A 362 2.88 -19.31 -8.69
C ALA A 362 2.24 -19.34 -7.28
N LEU A 363 1.17 -18.57 -7.07
CA LEU A 363 0.42 -18.59 -5.81
C LEU A 363 -0.21 -19.96 -5.55
N ALA A 364 -0.77 -20.59 -6.58
CA ALA A 364 -1.30 -21.95 -6.47
C ALA A 364 -0.20 -22.98 -6.16
N ALA A 365 0.98 -22.85 -6.79
CA ALA A 365 2.12 -23.73 -6.56
C ALA A 365 2.72 -23.59 -5.15
N ALA A 366 2.67 -22.39 -4.55
CA ALA A 366 3.19 -22.13 -3.22
C ALA A 366 2.39 -22.82 -2.09
N GLN A 367 1.12 -23.20 -2.36
CA GLN A 367 0.23 -23.93 -1.43
C GLN A 367 0.07 -23.31 -0.02
N LEU A 368 0.36 -22.02 0.13
CA LEU A 368 0.11 -21.30 1.38
C LEU A 368 -1.39 -21.22 1.66
N GLN A 369 -1.78 -21.30 2.93
CA GLN A 369 -3.18 -21.29 3.35
C GLN A 369 -3.41 -20.24 4.44
N PRO A 370 -4.59 -19.58 4.46
CA PRO A 370 -4.93 -18.60 5.48
C PRO A 370 -5.08 -19.27 6.85
N ARG A 371 -4.04 -19.15 7.70
CA ARG A 371 -3.99 -19.73 9.05
C ARG A 371 -4.33 -18.74 10.14
#